data_AF-A0A6C0D8L6-F1
#
_entry.id   AF-A0A6C0D8L6-F1
#
_cell.length_a   1.000
_cell.length_b   1.000
_cell.length_c   1.000
_cell.angle_alpha   90.00
_cell.angle_beta   90.00
_cell.angle_gamma   90.00
#
_symmetry.space_group_name_H-M   'P 1'
#
loop_
_entity.id
_entity.type
_entity.pdbx_description
1 polymer ?
#
loop_
_entity_poly.entity_id
_entity_poly.type
_entity_poly.pdbx_seq_one_letter_code
_entity_poly.pdbx_strand_id
1 'polypeptide(L)'
;MQLSEREQNDLLKSFPNIELSYETNVHKKVYNSDFVLAIPEGRKYFTWFTTFGKQNVCVLLEISDKKQICRMEIINTCFIDQLSYGTIFYGTVIKYKNIRFFCTEDIYYYKGKDISLFSFVDKLDLFRIIYSSELKQAYYYEQSVIFGLPIINNLFQTVVGSIELLPYKIKYIQFRNAGQGSGIYNLIYTKQNTSGGNSYSNLGPRIETKREQVFKIKPDIQNDIYHLHYYDNNNSDNIFDVALIPDYKTSVMMNRLFRNIKENANLDALEESDDEEEFEDDRPDKFVFLNKSYNMVCIWNNKFKKWTPIKLAQKGDKIVTKRELSYYEQK
;
A
#
# COMPACT_ATOMS: atom_id res chain seq x y z
N MET A 1 -0.82 25.41 -23.19
CA MET A 1 -0.33 26.72 -23.72
C MET A 1 0.49 27.44 -22.66
N GLN A 2 1.72 27.86 -22.98
CA GLN A 2 2.48 28.74 -22.08
C GLN A 2 2.01 30.19 -22.25
N LEU A 3 1.90 30.91 -21.14
CA LEU A 3 1.52 32.32 -21.11
C LEU A 3 2.76 33.20 -21.17
N SER A 4 2.69 34.35 -21.84
CA SER A 4 3.74 35.38 -21.78
C SER A 4 3.84 35.98 -20.37
N GLU A 5 4.98 36.58 -20.01
CA GLU A 5 5.16 37.21 -18.69
C GLU A 5 4.09 38.25 -18.38
N ARG A 6 3.67 39.03 -19.38
CA ARG A 6 2.59 40.01 -19.22
C ARG A 6 1.25 39.35 -18.87
N GLU A 7 0.87 38.31 -19.60
CA GLU A 7 -0.37 37.57 -19.35
C GLU A 7 -0.36 36.86 -18.00
N GLN A 8 0.79 36.31 -17.59
CA GLN A 8 0.97 35.73 -16.26
C GLN A 8 0.75 36.77 -15.17
N ASN A 9 1.38 37.94 -15.29
CA ASN A 9 1.25 39.03 -14.33
C ASN A 9 -0.20 39.55 -14.24
N ASP A 10 -0.89 39.66 -15.36
CA ASP A 10 -2.28 40.12 -15.38
C ASP A 10 -3.22 39.09 -14.74
N LEU A 11 -3.03 37.79 -14.99
CA LEU A 11 -3.83 36.74 -14.39
C LEU A 11 -3.60 36.63 -12.87
N LEU A 12 -2.33 36.73 -12.43
CA LEU A 12 -1.94 36.64 -11.02
C LEU A 12 -2.53 37.76 -10.16
N LYS A 13 -2.83 38.94 -10.72
CA LYS A 13 -3.52 40.02 -9.98
C LYS A 13 -4.87 39.59 -9.39
N SER A 14 -5.53 38.65 -10.07
CA SER A 14 -6.83 38.09 -9.65
C SER A 14 -6.73 36.75 -8.94
N PHE A 15 -5.52 36.19 -8.80
CA PHE A 15 -5.32 34.98 -8.01
C PHE A 15 -5.37 35.34 -6.51
N PRO A 16 -6.20 34.67 -5.70
CA PRO A 16 -6.32 34.99 -4.28
C PRO A 16 -5.03 34.66 -3.53
N ASN A 17 -4.77 35.38 -2.44
CA ASN A 17 -3.67 35.06 -1.55
C ASN A 17 -4.03 33.82 -0.72
N ILE A 18 -3.42 32.68 -1.03
CA ILE A 18 -3.69 31.40 -0.38
C ILE A 18 -2.57 31.07 0.61
N GLU A 19 -2.94 30.90 1.88
CA GLU A 19 -2.04 30.34 2.89
C GLU A 19 -2.09 28.80 2.80
N LEU A 20 -0.94 28.20 2.46
CA LEU A 20 -0.81 26.76 2.45
C LEU A 20 -0.89 26.21 3.87
N SER A 21 -1.57 25.07 4.02
CA SER A 21 -1.71 24.40 5.31
C SER A 21 -0.35 24.06 5.92
N TYR A 22 -0.22 24.24 7.22
CA TYR A 22 1.00 23.89 7.94
C TYR A 22 1.15 22.36 8.01
N GLU A 23 2.11 21.83 7.25
CA GLU A 23 2.48 20.42 7.27
C GLU A 23 3.69 20.21 8.18
N THR A 24 3.56 19.31 9.16
CA THR A 24 4.66 18.95 10.06
C THR A 24 5.34 17.69 9.55
N ASN A 25 6.63 17.78 9.21
CA ASN A 25 7.42 16.59 8.89
C ASN A 25 7.71 15.82 10.17
N VAL A 26 7.38 14.53 10.18
CA VAL A 26 7.58 13.64 11.32
C VAL A 26 8.61 12.57 10.99
N HIS A 27 9.48 12.28 11.95
CA HIS A 27 10.53 11.27 11.80
C HIS A 27 10.11 9.97 12.48
N LYS A 28 10.00 8.89 11.68
CA LYS A 28 9.87 7.49 12.12
C LYS A 28 8.64 7.10 12.95
N LYS A 29 7.73 8.03 13.26
CA LYS A 29 6.52 7.75 14.05
C LYS A 29 5.29 7.71 13.16
N VAL A 30 4.54 6.60 13.24
CA VAL A 30 3.17 6.51 12.70
C VAL A 30 2.25 7.26 13.66
N TYR A 31 1.44 8.17 13.14
CA TYR A 31 0.49 8.94 13.93
C TYR A 31 -0.86 8.24 13.93
N ASN A 32 -1.55 8.30 15.08
CA ASN A 32 -2.96 7.96 15.11
C ASN A 32 -3.71 9.04 14.34
N SER A 33 -4.44 8.64 13.30
CA SER A 33 -5.16 9.56 12.45
C SER A 33 -6.36 8.90 11.79
N ASP A 34 -7.35 9.70 11.43
CA ASP A 34 -8.55 9.21 10.74
C ASP A 34 -8.27 8.83 9.29
N PHE A 35 -7.32 9.51 8.65
CA PHE A 35 -6.97 9.31 7.24
C PHE A 35 -5.46 9.25 7.02
N VAL A 36 -5.05 8.29 6.22
CA VAL A 36 -3.68 8.07 5.76
C VAL A 36 -3.66 8.19 4.24
N LEU A 37 -2.81 9.06 3.72
CA LEU A 37 -2.72 9.41 2.30
C LEU A 37 -1.33 9.08 1.76
N ALA A 38 -1.25 8.53 0.54
CA ALA A 38 0.00 8.37 -0.19
C ALA A 38 0.25 9.55 -1.12
N ILE A 39 1.12 10.48 -0.71
CA ILE A 39 1.44 11.69 -1.48
C ILE A 39 2.60 11.41 -2.44
N PRO A 40 2.40 11.53 -3.75
CA PRO A 40 3.42 11.16 -4.73
C PRO A 40 4.65 12.08 -4.70
N GLU A 41 5.76 11.56 -5.22
CA GLU A 41 6.95 12.35 -5.51
C GLU A 41 6.77 13.10 -6.83
N GLY A 42 6.70 14.42 -6.74
CA GLY A 42 6.52 15.29 -7.90
C GLY A 42 6.59 16.77 -7.51
N ARG A 43 6.30 17.63 -8.48
CA ARG A 43 6.27 19.08 -8.30
C ARG A 43 4.90 19.51 -7.77
N LYS A 44 4.89 20.52 -6.89
CA LYS A 44 3.67 21.07 -6.29
C LYS A 44 3.07 22.14 -7.19
N TYR A 45 1.75 22.15 -7.29
CA TYR A 45 1.02 23.09 -8.12
C TYR A 45 -0.28 23.51 -7.45
N PHE A 46 -0.70 24.74 -7.73
CA PHE A 46 -2.12 25.06 -7.74
C PHE A 46 -2.70 24.77 -9.13
N THR A 47 -3.96 24.36 -9.18
CA THR A 47 -4.76 24.41 -10.41
C THR A 47 -5.90 25.39 -10.20
N TRP A 48 -6.01 26.37 -11.07
CA TRP A 48 -7.03 27.40 -11.00
C TRP A 48 -7.96 27.31 -12.20
N PHE A 49 -9.20 26.95 -11.94
CA PHE A 49 -10.28 27.00 -12.92
C PHE A 49 -10.83 28.42 -12.90
N THR A 50 -10.63 29.13 -14.02
CA THR A 50 -10.94 30.55 -14.18
C THR A 50 -11.32 30.88 -15.61
N THR A 51 -11.49 32.16 -15.91
CA THR A 51 -11.65 32.68 -17.27
C THR A 51 -10.36 33.37 -17.72
N PHE A 52 -9.98 33.14 -18.98
CA PHE A 52 -8.92 33.89 -19.65
C PHE A 52 -9.47 34.41 -20.98
N GLY A 53 -9.60 35.73 -21.09
CA GLY A 53 -10.35 36.36 -22.17
C GLY A 53 -11.83 35.95 -22.15
N LYS A 54 -12.29 35.23 -23.17
CA LYS A 54 -13.67 34.73 -23.29
C LYS A 54 -13.80 33.22 -23.06
N GLN A 55 -12.73 32.56 -22.62
CA GLN A 55 -12.69 31.11 -22.50
C GLN A 55 -12.57 30.69 -21.04
N ASN A 56 -13.29 29.64 -20.68
CA ASN A 56 -13.10 28.91 -19.43
C ASN A 56 -11.85 28.05 -19.55
N VAL A 57 -10.89 28.24 -18.63
CA VAL A 57 -9.58 27.58 -18.66
C VAL A 57 -9.23 27.00 -17.31
N CYS A 58 -8.39 25.96 -17.32
CA CYS A 58 -7.67 25.50 -16.14
C CYS A 58 -6.21 25.92 -16.28
N VAL A 59 -5.74 26.74 -15.34
CA VAL A 59 -4.36 27.22 -15.26
C VAL A 59 -3.63 26.41 -14.22
N LEU A 60 -2.50 25.83 -14.58
CA LEU A 60 -1.61 25.11 -13.70
C LEU A 60 -0.48 26.06 -13.26
N LEU A 61 -0.36 26.31 -11.95
CA LEU A 61 0.58 27.26 -11.35
C LEU A 61 1.63 26.52 -10.53
N GLU A 62 2.86 26.44 -11.02
CA GLU A 62 3.99 25.74 -10.38
C GLU A 62 4.46 26.47 -9.13
N ILE A 63 4.59 25.73 -8.04
CA ILE A 63 5.06 26.26 -6.76
C ILE A 63 6.53 25.85 -6.58
N SER A 64 7.39 26.85 -6.46
CA SER A 64 8.81 26.67 -6.15
C SER A 64 9.05 26.22 -4.70
N ASP A 65 10.27 25.78 -4.40
CA ASP A 65 10.66 25.42 -3.02
C ASP A 65 10.54 26.58 -2.03
N LYS A 66 10.56 27.83 -2.51
CA LYS A 66 10.31 29.05 -1.72
C LYS A 66 8.82 29.33 -1.51
N LYS A 67 7.93 28.40 -1.87
CA LYS A 67 6.46 28.50 -1.82
C LYS A 67 5.90 29.67 -2.65
N GLN A 68 6.60 30.05 -3.73
CA GLN A 68 6.17 31.09 -4.65
C GLN A 68 5.77 30.50 -6.00
N ILE A 69 4.76 31.07 -6.64
CA ILE A 69 4.37 30.71 -8.00
C ILE A 69 5.49 31.14 -8.94
N CYS A 70 6.09 30.19 -9.66
CA CYS A 70 7.24 30.43 -10.53
C CYS A 70 6.96 30.17 -12.01
N ARG A 71 5.88 29.44 -12.34
CA ARG A 71 5.51 29.13 -13.72
C ARG A 71 4.02 28.92 -13.86
N MET A 72 3.46 29.33 -14.99
CA MET A 72 2.05 29.13 -15.31
C MET A 72 1.86 28.53 -16.70
N GLU A 73 0.92 27.61 -16.83
CA GLU A 73 0.50 27.06 -18.12
C GLU A 73 -1.00 26.79 -18.13
N ILE A 74 -1.66 27.10 -19.25
CA ILE A 74 -3.04 26.63 -19.49
C ILE A 74 -2.98 25.17 -19.93
N ILE A 75 -3.73 24.32 -19.24
CA ILE A 75 -3.78 22.88 -19.48
C ILE A 75 -5.14 22.44 -20.03
N ASN A 76 -5.13 21.32 -20.77
CA ASN A 76 -6.35 20.72 -21.28
C ASN A 76 -6.92 19.76 -20.22
N THR A 77 -8.12 20.03 -19.75
CA THR A 77 -8.87 19.13 -18.86
C THR A 77 -10.36 19.27 -19.17
N CYS A 78 -11.15 18.24 -18.87
CA CYS A 78 -12.58 18.22 -19.18
C CYS A 78 -13.37 18.55 -17.93
N PHE A 79 -13.99 19.71 -17.91
CA PHE A 79 -14.70 20.22 -16.74
C PHE A 79 -15.94 21.02 -17.14
N ILE A 80 -16.89 21.16 -16.22
CA ILE A 80 -18.06 22.02 -16.41
C ILE A 80 -17.71 23.48 -16.19
N ASP A 81 -18.34 24.38 -16.94
CA ASP A 81 -18.06 25.81 -16.92
C ASP A 81 -18.13 26.45 -15.52
N GLN A 82 -18.98 25.93 -14.63
CA GLN A 82 -19.15 26.46 -13.28
C GLN A 82 -17.90 26.34 -12.43
N LEU A 83 -17.00 25.39 -12.71
CA LEU A 83 -15.73 25.30 -11.99
C LEU A 83 -14.86 26.54 -12.26
N SER A 84 -15.00 27.19 -13.42
CA SER A 84 -14.31 28.43 -13.78
C SER A 84 -14.77 29.67 -13.02
N TYR A 85 -15.75 29.56 -12.12
CA TYR A 85 -16.15 30.66 -11.22
C TYR A 85 -15.13 30.91 -10.10
N GLY A 86 -13.94 30.32 -10.17
CA GLY A 86 -12.87 30.43 -9.17
C GLY A 86 -12.78 29.18 -8.31
N THR A 87 -12.44 28.05 -8.91
CA THR A 87 -12.12 26.82 -8.17
C THR A 87 -10.59 26.63 -8.14
N ILE A 88 -10.03 26.37 -6.97
CA ILE A 88 -8.58 26.27 -6.78
C ILE A 88 -8.25 25.01 -5.99
N PHE A 89 -7.58 24.05 -6.65
CA PHE A 89 -6.98 22.89 -5.99
C PHE A 89 -5.50 23.11 -5.75
N TYR A 90 -4.98 22.36 -4.78
CA TYR A 90 -3.57 22.19 -4.52
C TYR A 90 -3.20 20.72 -4.60
N GLY A 91 -2.04 20.41 -5.16
CA GLY A 91 -1.64 19.02 -5.34
C GLY A 91 -0.27 18.85 -5.96
N THR A 92 0.02 17.60 -6.32
CA THR A 92 1.28 17.19 -6.94
C THR A 92 1.04 16.72 -8.36
N VAL A 93 1.83 17.23 -9.31
CA VAL A 93 1.86 16.68 -10.67
C VAL A 93 2.93 15.61 -10.78
N ILE A 94 2.53 14.44 -11.28
CA ILE A 94 3.41 13.35 -11.67
C ILE A 94 3.28 13.05 -13.16
N LYS A 95 4.34 12.47 -13.73
CA LYS A 95 4.38 12.05 -15.13
C LYS A 95 4.61 10.55 -15.20
N TYR A 96 3.72 9.83 -15.87
CA TYR A 96 3.84 8.39 -16.11
C TYR A 96 3.51 8.08 -17.56
N LYS A 97 4.40 7.35 -18.25
CA LYS A 97 4.29 7.03 -19.69
C LYS A 97 3.92 8.26 -20.55
N ASN A 98 4.57 9.39 -20.30
CA ASN A 98 4.32 10.69 -20.93
C ASN A 98 2.97 11.37 -20.64
N ILE A 99 2.10 10.77 -19.84
CA ILE A 99 0.84 11.37 -19.40
C ILE A 99 1.07 12.09 -18.06
N ARG A 100 0.49 13.29 -17.92
CA ARG A 100 0.52 14.07 -16.68
C ARG A 100 -0.71 13.76 -15.83
N PHE A 101 -0.50 13.50 -14.55
CA PHE A 101 -1.54 13.32 -13.57
C PHE A 101 -1.40 14.37 -12.47
N PHE A 102 -2.48 15.07 -12.17
CA PHE A 102 -2.58 15.96 -11.02
C PHE A 102 -3.23 15.19 -9.87
N CYS A 103 -2.43 14.88 -8.85
CA CYS A 103 -2.86 14.27 -7.61
C CYS A 103 -3.32 15.38 -6.67
N THR A 104 -4.62 15.53 -6.52
CA THR A 104 -5.27 16.58 -5.72
C THR A 104 -5.16 16.27 -4.23
N GLU A 105 -4.51 17.15 -3.49
CA GLU A 105 -4.25 17.00 -2.06
C GLU A 105 -5.14 17.90 -1.20
N ASP A 106 -5.53 19.05 -1.73
CA ASP A 106 -6.41 19.98 -1.03
C ASP A 106 -7.19 20.88 -2.01
N ILE A 107 -8.21 21.56 -1.50
CA ILE A 107 -9.03 22.55 -2.19
C ILE A 107 -9.18 23.78 -1.28
N TYR A 108 -8.91 24.95 -1.85
CA TYR A 108 -8.97 26.22 -1.14
C TYR A 108 -10.20 27.04 -1.53
N TYR A 109 -10.53 27.05 -2.82
CA TYR A 109 -11.71 27.73 -3.34
C TYR A 109 -12.55 26.76 -4.16
N TYR A 110 -13.86 26.86 -4.02
CA TYR A 110 -14.81 26.14 -4.85
C TYR A 110 -15.85 27.11 -5.39
N LYS A 111 -15.86 27.30 -6.71
CA LYS A 111 -16.76 28.20 -7.44
C LYS A 111 -16.83 29.61 -6.81
N GLY A 112 -15.67 30.15 -6.45
CA GLY A 112 -15.51 31.50 -5.91
C GLY A 112 -15.66 31.61 -4.39
N LYS A 113 -16.10 30.54 -3.70
CA LYS A 113 -16.19 30.52 -2.24
C LYS A 113 -14.90 29.99 -1.62
N ASP A 114 -14.36 30.74 -0.66
CA ASP A 114 -13.26 30.28 0.20
C ASP A 114 -13.77 29.16 1.13
N ILE A 115 -13.12 28.00 1.02
CA ILE A 115 -13.40 26.80 1.82
C ILE A 115 -12.12 26.24 2.44
N SER A 116 -11.07 27.06 2.53
CA SER A 116 -9.76 26.68 3.09
C SER A 116 -9.89 26.05 4.50
N LEU A 117 -10.79 26.58 5.33
CA LEU A 117 -11.06 26.16 6.70
C LEU A 117 -12.02 24.96 6.83
N PHE A 118 -12.55 24.43 5.73
CA PHE A 118 -13.43 23.26 5.78
C PHE A 118 -12.68 22.03 6.32
N SER A 119 -13.42 21.13 6.96
CA SER A 119 -12.84 19.89 7.48
C SER A 119 -12.37 19.01 6.32
N PHE A 120 -11.43 18.10 6.60
CA PHE A 120 -10.98 17.20 5.55
C PHE A 120 -12.11 16.28 5.06
N VAL A 121 -13.04 15.90 5.94
CA VAL A 121 -14.23 15.11 5.57
C VAL A 121 -15.12 15.88 4.60
N ASP A 122 -15.43 17.14 4.91
CA ASP A 122 -16.25 17.99 4.01
C ASP A 122 -15.59 18.14 2.63
N LYS A 123 -14.26 18.28 2.62
CA LYS A 123 -13.47 18.36 1.38
C LYS A 123 -13.50 17.04 0.60
N LEU A 124 -13.47 15.88 1.26
CA LEU A 124 -13.61 14.57 0.61
C LEU A 124 -14.99 14.39 -0.01
N ASP A 125 -16.06 14.79 0.67
CA ASP A 125 -17.41 14.78 0.12
C ASP A 125 -17.52 15.69 -1.11
N LEU A 126 -16.88 16.85 -1.06
CA LEU A 126 -16.82 17.77 -2.18
C LEU A 126 -16.04 17.17 -3.36
N PHE A 127 -14.88 16.54 -3.11
CA PHE A 127 -14.13 15.85 -4.16
C PHE A 127 -14.96 14.74 -4.82
N ARG A 128 -15.73 13.97 -4.05
CA ARG A 128 -16.64 12.95 -4.59
C ARG A 128 -17.62 13.57 -5.59
N ILE A 129 -18.22 14.71 -5.27
CA ILE A 129 -19.12 15.43 -6.19
C ILE A 129 -18.34 15.88 -7.43
N ILE A 130 -17.23 16.59 -7.25
CA ILE A 130 -16.44 17.15 -8.36
C ILE A 130 -16.00 16.05 -9.35
N TYR A 131 -15.43 14.95 -8.86
CA TYR A 131 -14.91 13.88 -9.73
C TYR A 131 -15.99 13.00 -10.36
N SER A 132 -17.20 12.99 -9.79
CA SER A 132 -18.32 12.21 -10.34
C SER A 132 -19.13 12.96 -11.38
N SER A 133 -19.21 14.29 -11.31
CA SER A 133 -20.10 15.08 -12.19
C SER A 133 -19.48 16.32 -12.83
N GLU A 134 -18.41 16.89 -12.28
CA GLU A 134 -17.94 18.24 -12.67
C GLU A 134 -16.61 18.25 -13.41
N LEU A 135 -15.74 17.26 -13.15
CA LEU A 135 -14.39 17.16 -13.70
C LEU A 135 -14.15 15.72 -14.16
N LYS A 136 -14.05 15.50 -15.47
CA LYS A 136 -13.91 14.17 -16.08
C LYS A 136 -12.44 13.78 -16.20
N GLN A 137 -12.10 12.58 -15.72
CA GLN A 137 -10.75 12.00 -15.81
C GLN A 137 -10.50 11.39 -17.20
N ALA A 138 -10.39 12.24 -18.23
CA ALA A 138 -10.17 11.81 -19.62
C ALA A 138 -8.88 12.38 -20.20
N TYR A 139 -8.29 11.64 -21.15
CA TYR A 139 -7.08 12.00 -21.86
C TYR A 139 -7.34 11.95 -23.37
N TYR A 140 -7.37 13.12 -24.00
CA TYR A 140 -7.63 13.26 -25.44
C TYR A 140 -6.43 13.82 -26.21
N TYR A 141 -5.57 14.62 -25.57
CA TYR A 141 -4.46 15.33 -26.20
C TYR A 141 -3.19 15.23 -25.36
N GLU A 142 -2.02 15.43 -25.97
CA GLU A 142 -0.73 15.34 -25.26
C GLU A 142 -0.60 16.33 -24.09
N GLN A 143 -1.20 17.52 -24.20
CA GLN A 143 -1.20 18.53 -23.13
C GLN A 143 -2.23 18.25 -22.03
N SER A 144 -3.02 17.18 -22.14
CA SER A 144 -4.02 16.83 -21.14
C SER A 144 -3.41 16.47 -19.80
N VAL A 145 -4.07 16.89 -18.73
CA VAL A 145 -3.73 16.50 -17.36
C VAL A 145 -4.94 15.78 -16.77
N ILE A 146 -4.73 14.54 -16.34
CA ILE A 146 -5.77 13.77 -15.65
C ILE A 146 -5.74 14.12 -14.17
N PHE A 147 -6.88 14.50 -13.61
CA PHE A 147 -6.99 14.79 -12.18
C PHE A 147 -7.43 13.53 -11.42
N GLY A 148 -6.94 13.37 -10.21
CA GLY A 148 -7.35 12.29 -9.31
C GLY A 148 -6.98 12.57 -7.87
N LEU A 149 -7.47 11.74 -6.96
CA LEU A 149 -7.09 11.79 -5.54
C LEU A 149 -5.89 10.86 -5.28
N PRO A 150 -5.09 11.13 -4.23
CA PRO A 150 -4.12 10.17 -3.72
C PRO A 150 -4.84 8.89 -3.26
N ILE A 151 -4.05 7.84 -2.99
CA ILE A 151 -4.58 6.69 -2.24
C ILE A 151 -4.88 7.16 -0.82
N ILE A 152 -6.10 6.91 -0.35
CA ILE A 152 -6.59 7.29 0.98
C ILE A 152 -7.13 6.04 1.67
N ASN A 153 -6.70 5.79 2.90
CA ASN A 153 -7.25 4.73 3.74
C ASN A 153 -7.17 5.13 5.22
N ASN A 154 -7.97 4.50 6.08
CA ASN A 154 -7.87 4.69 7.53
C ASN A 154 -6.71 3.88 8.15
N LEU A 155 -6.20 2.87 7.46
CA LEU A 155 -5.13 2.00 7.93
C LEU A 155 -3.82 2.25 7.18
N PHE A 156 -2.78 2.59 7.93
CA PHE A 156 -1.43 2.79 7.42
C PHE A 156 -0.90 1.60 6.61
N GLN A 157 -1.11 0.37 7.10
CA GLN A 157 -0.62 -0.85 6.43
C GLN A 157 -1.27 -1.05 5.06
N THR A 158 -2.55 -0.73 4.91
CA THR A 158 -3.25 -0.81 3.63
C THR A 158 -2.68 0.18 2.62
N VAL A 159 -2.38 1.41 3.06
CA VAL A 159 -1.73 2.41 2.20
C VAL A 159 -0.36 1.91 1.77
N VAL A 160 0.49 1.47 2.72
CA VAL A 160 1.84 0.96 2.43
C VAL A 160 1.81 -0.22 1.45
N GLY A 161 0.92 -1.20 1.67
CA GLY A 161 0.77 -2.34 0.75
C GLY A 161 0.32 -1.91 -0.65
N SER A 162 -0.50 -0.86 -0.75
CA SER A 162 -0.91 -0.30 -2.04
C SER A 162 0.23 0.45 -2.74
N ILE A 163 1.10 1.12 -1.99
CA ILE A 163 2.26 1.86 -2.54
C ILE A 163 3.21 0.92 -3.30
N GLU A 164 3.37 -0.33 -2.85
CA GLU A 164 4.23 -1.32 -3.52
C GLU A 164 3.79 -1.63 -4.96
N LEU A 165 2.53 -1.40 -5.29
CA LEU A 165 1.95 -1.67 -6.61
C LEU A 165 1.97 -0.46 -7.54
N LEU A 166 2.34 0.72 -7.03
CA LEU A 166 2.24 1.96 -7.81
C LEU A 166 3.38 2.07 -8.84
N PRO A 167 3.07 2.59 -10.05
CA PRO A 167 4.07 2.80 -11.08
C PRO A 167 4.88 4.10 -10.90
N TYR A 168 4.70 4.81 -9.79
CA TYR A 168 5.36 6.06 -9.44
C TYR A 168 5.80 6.05 -7.98
N LYS A 169 6.76 6.92 -7.63
CA LYS A 169 7.30 7.01 -6.27
C LYS A 169 6.38 7.84 -5.37
N ILE A 170 6.37 7.50 -4.10
CA ILE A 170 5.70 8.25 -3.03
C ILE A 170 6.74 9.01 -2.23
N LYS A 171 6.47 10.30 -1.98
CA LYS A 171 7.34 11.17 -1.19
C LYS A 171 6.95 11.15 0.29
N TYR A 172 5.65 11.22 0.57
CA TYR A 172 5.14 11.24 1.94
C TYR A 172 4.00 10.25 2.12
N ILE A 173 3.96 9.60 3.28
CA ILE A 173 2.71 9.11 3.87
C ILE A 173 2.21 10.21 4.78
N GLN A 174 1.04 10.75 4.45
CA GLN A 174 0.47 11.89 5.14
C GLN A 174 -0.70 11.46 6.02
N PHE A 175 -0.70 11.89 7.27
CA PHE A 175 -1.72 11.61 8.26
C PHE A 175 -2.59 12.86 8.45
N ARG A 176 -3.90 12.70 8.38
CA ARG A 176 -4.90 13.76 8.58
C ARG A 176 -5.99 13.31 9.54
N ASN A 177 -6.45 14.20 10.39
CA ASN A 177 -7.64 13.94 11.21
C ASN A 177 -8.88 14.56 10.55
N ALA A 178 -10.05 14.08 10.95
CA ALA A 178 -11.33 14.52 10.43
C ALA A 178 -11.67 15.95 10.84
N GLY A 179 -11.24 16.40 12.02
CA GLY A 179 -11.59 17.71 12.58
C GLY A 179 -10.99 18.91 11.84
N GLN A 180 -11.72 20.04 11.86
CA GLN A 180 -11.23 21.33 11.37
C GLN A 180 -9.98 21.79 12.13
N GLY A 181 -9.01 22.35 11.42
CA GLY A 181 -7.76 22.85 12.02
C GLY A 181 -6.84 21.76 12.59
N SER A 182 -7.10 20.49 12.30
CA SER A 182 -6.25 19.39 12.75
C SER A 182 -4.91 19.36 11.99
N GLY A 183 -3.83 19.04 12.70
CA GLY A 183 -2.48 19.03 12.12
C GLY A 183 -2.34 18.00 10.99
N ILE A 184 -1.65 18.41 9.93
CA ILE A 184 -1.24 17.53 8.82
C ILE A 184 0.19 17.06 9.11
N TYR A 185 0.39 15.74 9.18
CA TYR A 185 1.70 15.16 9.48
C TYR A 185 2.24 14.37 8.30
N ASN A 186 3.44 14.72 7.84
CA ASN A 186 4.11 14.07 6.72
C ASN A 186 5.22 13.16 7.22
N LEU A 187 5.08 11.85 7.01
CA LEU A 187 6.18 10.90 7.15
C LEU A 187 6.85 10.73 5.80
N ILE A 188 8.12 11.13 5.68
CA ILE A 188 8.92 10.87 4.47
C ILE A 188 8.89 9.37 4.20
N TYR A 189 8.48 8.98 3.01
CA TYR A 189 8.45 7.59 2.60
C TYR A 189 9.71 7.25 1.82
N THR A 190 10.67 6.63 2.50
CA THR A 190 11.72 5.86 1.82
C THR A 190 11.31 4.39 1.87
N LYS A 191 11.62 3.60 0.84
CA LYS A 191 11.39 2.14 0.86
C LYS A 191 12.07 1.42 2.04
N GLN A 192 12.88 2.11 2.84
CA GLN A 192 13.54 1.62 4.06
C GLN A 192 12.71 1.88 5.34
N ASN A 193 11.65 2.70 5.30
CA ASN A 193 10.87 3.11 6.48
C ASN A 193 9.77 2.11 6.88
N THR A 194 9.73 0.92 6.29
CA THR A 194 8.81 -0.18 6.66
C THR A 194 9.29 -1.03 7.84
N SER A 195 10.46 -0.76 8.41
CA SER A 195 10.94 -1.40 9.65
C SER A 195 10.83 -0.43 10.84
N GLY A 196 9.60 -0.03 11.14
CA GLY A 196 9.26 0.84 12.29
C GLY A 196 8.73 0.04 13.48
N GLY A 197 9.53 -0.87 14.02
CA GLY A 197 9.28 -1.56 15.29
C GLY A 197 10.61 -1.87 15.97
N ASN A 198 11.01 -1.00 16.90
CA ASN A 198 12.09 -1.08 17.88
C ASN A 198 13.36 -1.95 17.61
N SER A 199 14.49 -1.23 17.59
CA SER A 199 15.71 -1.50 18.37
C SER A 199 16.89 -2.32 17.77
N TYR A 200 18.04 -1.66 17.83
CA TYR A 200 19.45 -2.12 17.89
C TYR A 200 20.09 -2.96 16.75
N SER A 201 21.16 -2.36 16.21
CA SER A 201 22.43 -2.96 15.76
C SER A 201 22.45 -3.99 14.62
N ASN A 202 23.17 -3.59 13.57
CA ASN A 202 24.20 -4.33 12.83
C ASN A 202 23.84 -5.54 11.94
N LEU A 203 24.26 -5.39 10.66
CA LEU A 203 24.64 -6.39 9.66
C LEU A 203 23.62 -7.49 9.28
N GLY A 204 23.03 -7.37 8.09
CA GLY A 204 22.39 -8.49 7.38
C GLY A 204 21.69 -8.07 6.07
N PRO A 205 21.69 -8.91 5.02
CA PRO A 205 21.30 -8.53 3.66
C PRO A 205 19.78 -8.39 3.47
N ARG A 206 19.41 -7.54 2.49
CA ARG A 206 18.08 -7.29 1.90
C ARG A 206 16.97 -8.31 2.29
N ILE A 207 16.00 -7.86 3.09
CA ILE A 207 14.75 -8.59 3.34
C ILE A 207 13.70 -8.10 2.32
N GLU A 208 13.36 -8.94 1.36
CA GLU A 208 12.11 -8.85 0.58
C GLU A 208 10.93 -8.96 1.56
N THR A 209 9.97 -8.03 1.50
CA THR A 209 8.72 -8.11 2.28
C THR A 209 7.87 -9.26 1.76
N LYS A 210 8.17 -10.44 2.28
CA LYS A 210 7.53 -11.69 1.89
C LYS A 210 6.13 -11.76 2.54
N ARG A 211 5.10 -12.02 1.73
CA ARG A 211 3.68 -12.06 2.15
C ARG A 211 3.42 -13.25 3.07
N GLU A 212 3.04 -13.01 4.32
CA GLU A 212 2.79 -14.04 5.35
C GLU A 212 1.28 -14.30 5.54
N GLN A 213 0.81 -15.55 5.46
CA GLN A 213 -0.54 -15.97 5.83
C GLN A 213 -0.52 -17.18 6.75
N VAL A 214 -1.53 -17.33 7.61
CA VAL A 214 -1.63 -18.46 8.55
C VAL A 214 -2.48 -19.58 7.95
N PHE A 215 -1.89 -20.76 7.85
CA PHE A 215 -2.59 -21.99 7.44
C PHE A 215 -2.63 -22.96 8.61
N LYS A 216 -3.67 -23.80 8.66
CA LYS A 216 -3.63 -25.01 9.48
C LYS A 216 -2.89 -26.08 8.69
N ILE A 217 -1.84 -26.65 9.26
CA ILE A 217 -0.99 -27.65 8.58
C ILE A 217 -1.21 -29.03 9.16
N LYS A 218 -1.31 -30.03 8.27
CA LYS A 218 -1.34 -31.46 8.61
C LYS A 218 -0.26 -32.21 7.83
N PRO A 219 0.41 -33.21 8.42
CA PRO A 219 1.43 -33.99 7.73
C PRO A 219 0.79 -35.07 6.85
N ASP A 220 1.51 -35.46 5.80
CA ASP A 220 1.25 -36.69 5.04
C ASP A 220 2.15 -37.83 5.55
N ILE A 221 1.93 -39.07 5.10
CA ILE A 221 2.84 -40.19 5.38
C ILE A 221 4.18 -39.95 4.68
N GLN A 222 4.17 -39.41 3.46
CA GLN A 222 5.38 -39.12 2.71
C GLN A 222 6.19 -37.96 3.32
N ASN A 223 7.52 -38.15 3.43
CA ASN A 223 8.43 -37.15 3.97
C ASN A 223 8.34 -35.82 3.22
N ASP A 224 8.48 -34.73 3.97
CA ASP A 224 8.40 -33.34 3.49
C ASP A 224 7.08 -32.94 2.77
N ILE A 225 6.03 -33.76 2.87
CA ILE A 225 4.69 -33.41 2.38
C ILE A 225 3.81 -32.98 3.55
N TYR A 226 3.30 -31.75 3.45
CA TYR A 226 2.40 -31.15 4.43
C TYR A 226 1.26 -30.41 3.72
N HIS A 227 0.04 -30.68 4.12
CA HIS A 227 -1.17 -30.09 3.52
C HIS A 227 -1.53 -28.79 4.23
N LEU A 228 -1.78 -27.75 3.45
CA LEU A 228 -2.24 -26.44 3.90
C LEU A 228 -3.75 -26.42 3.90
N HIS A 229 -4.37 -26.10 5.04
CA HIS A 229 -5.81 -26.00 5.18
C HIS A 229 -6.27 -24.57 5.48
N TYR A 230 -7.46 -24.23 4.97
CA TYR A 230 -8.09 -22.92 5.11
C TYR A 230 -9.42 -22.99 5.88
N TYR A 231 -9.82 -21.83 6.40
CA TYR A 231 -11.08 -21.67 7.12
C TYR A 231 -12.22 -21.30 6.18
N ASP A 232 -13.29 -22.09 6.20
CA ASP A 232 -14.54 -21.80 5.48
C ASP A 232 -15.73 -22.49 6.14
N ASN A 233 -16.88 -21.81 6.18
CA ASN A 233 -18.13 -22.31 6.78
C ASN A 233 -17.96 -22.98 8.16
N ASN A 234 -17.22 -22.34 9.08
CA ASN A 234 -16.90 -22.86 10.41
C ASN A 234 -16.06 -24.15 10.45
N ASN A 235 -15.43 -24.52 9.33
CA ASN A 235 -14.51 -25.64 9.23
C ASN A 235 -13.10 -25.15 8.84
N SER A 236 -12.07 -25.69 9.51
CA SER A 236 -10.65 -25.37 9.25
C SER A 236 -9.89 -26.47 8.51
N ASP A 237 -10.58 -27.54 8.07
CA ASP A 237 -9.97 -28.73 7.46
C ASP A 237 -10.09 -28.75 5.93
N ASN A 238 -10.47 -27.65 5.28
CA ASN A 238 -10.52 -27.59 3.82
C ASN A 238 -9.11 -27.51 3.24
N ILE A 239 -8.72 -28.46 2.40
CA ILE A 239 -7.38 -28.50 1.77
C ILE A 239 -7.27 -27.41 0.71
N PHE A 240 -6.17 -26.65 0.76
CA PHE A 240 -5.79 -25.65 -0.23
C PHE A 240 -4.74 -26.19 -1.20
N ASP A 241 -3.54 -26.52 -0.69
CA ASP A 241 -2.39 -26.95 -1.49
C ASP A 241 -1.35 -27.66 -0.57
N VAL A 242 -0.29 -28.20 -1.16
CA VAL A 242 0.86 -28.77 -0.46
C VAL A 242 1.90 -27.68 -0.19
N ALA A 243 2.36 -27.59 1.05
CA ALA A 243 3.41 -26.67 1.48
C ALA A 243 4.73 -26.94 0.76
N LEU A 244 5.45 -25.88 0.39
CA LEU A 244 6.80 -25.95 -0.12
C LEU A 244 7.80 -26.01 1.03
N ILE A 245 8.62 -27.06 1.06
CA ILE A 245 9.77 -27.21 1.97
C ILE A 245 11.03 -26.95 1.15
N PRO A 246 11.57 -25.70 1.15
CA PRO A 246 12.61 -25.31 0.20
C PRO A 246 14.02 -25.69 0.64
N ASP A 247 14.22 -25.96 1.93
CA ASP A 247 15.52 -26.19 2.52
C ASP A 247 15.46 -27.19 3.69
N TYR A 248 16.63 -27.76 4.01
CA TYR A 248 16.81 -28.71 5.12
C TYR A 248 16.37 -28.14 6.46
N LYS A 249 16.59 -26.83 6.71
CA LYS A 249 16.21 -26.20 7.97
C LYS A 249 14.69 -26.22 8.17
N THR A 250 13.95 -25.99 7.09
CA THR A 250 12.48 -26.07 7.09
C THR A 250 12.03 -27.51 7.29
N SER A 251 12.66 -28.49 6.61
CA SER A 251 12.38 -29.92 6.82
C SER A 251 12.57 -30.32 8.29
N VAL A 252 13.71 -29.98 8.90
CA VAL A 252 13.99 -30.28 10.32
C VAL A 252 12.97 -29.64 11.26
N MET A 253 12.57 -28.38 11.02
CA MET A 253 11.51 -27.72 11.81
C MET A 253 10.19 -28.49 11.71
N MET A 254 9.77 -28.85 10.50
CA MET A 254 8.50 -29.55 10.29
C MET A 254 8.54 -30.97 10.83
N ASN A 255 9.67 -31.67 10.70
CA ASN A 255 9.90 -32.98 11.29
C ASN A 255 9.79 -32.92 12.82
N ARG A 256 10.40 -31.94 13.48
CA ARG A 256 10.27 -31.77 14.95
C ARG A 256 8.82 -31.58 15.41
N LEU A 257 7.96 -31.01 14.56
CA LEU A 257 6.54 -30.80 14.89
C LEU A 257 5.70 -32.05 14.64
N PHE A 258 5.94 -32.74 13.53
CA PHE A 258 5.04 -33.76 12.99
C PHE A 258 5.60 -35.17 12.93
N ARG A 259 6.90 -35.38 13.18
CA ARG A 259 7.58 -36.66 13.03
C ARG A 259 8.55 -36.94 14.18
N ASN A 260 8.96 -38.19 14.30
CA ASN A 260 10.07 -38.62 15.15
C ASN A 260 11.14 -39.25 14.26
N ILE A 261 12.18 -38.47 13.92
CA ILE A 261 13.28 -38.87 13.04
C ILE A 261 14.57 -38.61 13.83
N LYS A 262 15.25 -39.68 14.24
CA LYS A 262 16.43 -39.64 15.14
C LYS A 262 17.62 -38.91 14.49
N GLU A 263 17.75 -39.06 13.18
CA GLU A 263 18.78 -38.52 12.30
C GLU A 263 18.77 -37.00 12.22
N ASN A 264 17.61 -36.37 12.44
CA ASN A 264 17.51 -34.91 12.50
C ASN A 264 18.15 -34.32 13.78
N ALA A 265 18.40 -35.16 14.80
CA ALA A 265 19.09 -34.78 16.03
C ALA A 265 20.58 -35.15 15.98
N ASN A 266 20.93 -36.32 15.43
CA ASN A 266 22.29 -36.76 15.23
C ASN A 266 22.41 -37.55 13.92
N LEU A 267 23.25 -37.08 12.99
CA LEU A 267 23.44 -37.75 11.69
C LEU A 267 24.07 -39.15 11.87
N ASP A 268 24.90 -39.32 12.89
CA ASP A 268 25.59 -40.58 13.20
C ASP A 268 24.63 -41.65 13.74
N ALA A 269 23.38 -41.28 14.09
CA ALA A 269 22.35 -42.24 14.48
C ALA A 269 21.96 -43.19 13.32
N LEU A 270 22.32 -42.87 12.07
CA LEU A 270 22.19 -43.77 10.93
C LEU A 270 23.09 -45.02 11.03
N GLU A 271 24.16 -44.97 11.82
CA GLU A 271 25.10 -46.09 12.02
C GLU A 271 24.82 -46.87 13.30
N GLU A 272 23.90 -46.39 14.14
CA GLU A 272 23.44 -47.08 15.34
C GLU A 272 22.44 -48.18 14.94
N SER A 273 22.54 -49.36 15.55
CA SER A 273 21.57 -50.44 15.31
C SER A 273 20.22 -50.07 15.93
N ASP A 274 19.15 -50.19 15.15
CA ASP A 274 17.78 -50.03 15.64
C ASP A 274 17.50 -50.98 16.83
N ASP A 275 16.63 -50.54 17.75
CA ASP A 275 16.16 -51.40 18.83
C ASP A 275 15.14 -52.44 18.30
N GLU A 276 14.97 -53.56 19.00
CA GLU A 276 14.10 -54.66 18.52
C GLU A 276 12.64 -54.19 18.32
N GLU A 277 12.14 -53.25 19.13
CA GLU A 277 10.79 -52.70 19.01
C GLU A 277 10.61 -51.87 17.72
N GLU A 278 11.60 -51.06 17.33
CA GLU A 278 11.58 -50.29 16.08
C GLU A 278 11.69 -51.17 14.84
N PHE A 279 12.43 -52.28 14.95
CA PHE A 279 12.56 -53.28 13.88
C PHE A 279 11.25 -54.05 13.64
N GLU A 280 10.49 -54.34 14.70
CA GLU A 280 9.22 -55.07 14.62
C GLU A 280 8.03 -54.22 14.13
N ASP A 281 8.04 -52.89 14.30
CA ASP A 281 6.97 -52.01 13.82
C ASP A 281 7.03 -51.84 12.28
N ASP A 282 6.12 -52.46 11.55
CA ASP A 282 6.03 -52.41 10.08
C ASP A 282 5.10 -51.32 9.55
N ARG A 283 4.51 -50.50 10.44
CA ARG A 283 3.52 -49.51 10.03
C ARG A 283 4.14 -48.41 9.19
N PRO A 284 3.50 -48.02 8.06
CA PRO A 284 4.03 -46.99 7.18
C PRO A 284 4.06 -45.60 7.82
N ASP A 285 3.28 -45.37 8.88
CA ASP A 285 3.17 -44.09 9.59
C ASP A 285 3.88 -44.08 10.96
N LYS A 286 4.67 -45.11 11.30
CA LYS A 286 5.29 -45.26 12.64
C LYS A 286 6.10 -44.04 13.10
N PHE A 287 6.66 -43.28 12.16
CA PHE A 287 7.46 -42.08 12.43
C PHE A 287 6.73 -40.75 12.24
N VAL A 288 5.41 -40.74 11.98
CA VAL A 288 4.62 -39.52 11.72
C VAL A 288 3.36 -39.44 12.58
N PHE A 289 3.11 -38.26 13.12
CA PHE A 289 1.94 -37.96 13.94
C PHE A 289 0.80 -37.41 13.08
N LEU A 290 0.07 -38.27 12.37
CA LEU A 290 -1.03 -37.87 11.46
C LEU A 290 -2.21 -37.17 12.17
N ASN A 291 -2.36 -37.39 13.49
CA ASN A 291 -3.39 -36.73 14.30
C ASN A 291 -3.02 -35.31 14.74
N LYS A 292 -1.76 -34.87 14.56
CA LYS A 292 -1.33 -33.52 14.93
C LYS A 292 -1.67 -32.52 13.83
N SER A 293 -2.07 -31.33 14.25
CA SER A 293 -2.19 -30.18 13.36
C SER A 293 -1.72 -28.92 14.08
N TYR A 294 -1.08 -28.02 13.34
CA TYR A 294 -0.58 -26.76 13.88
C TYR A 294 -0.98 -25.60 12.96
N ASN A 295 -1.34 -24.47 13.56
CA ASN A 295 -1.48 -23.23 12.80
C ASN A 295 -0.08 -22.63 12.61
N MET A 296 0.30 -22.41 11.35
CA MET A 296 1.63 -21.94 11.00
C MET A 296 1.53 -20.74 10.08
N VAL A 297 2.38 -19.75 10.37
CA VAL A 297 2.63 -18.64 9.45
C VAL A 297 3.42 -19.20 8.28
N CYS A 298 2.91 -18.98 7.08
CA CYS A 298 3.48 -19.43 5.82
C CYS A 298 3.71 -18.24 4.91
N ILE A 299 4.63 -18.40 3.97
CA ILE A 299 5.12 -17.30 3.18
C ILE A 299 5.13 -17.64 1.69
N TRP A 300 4.65 -16.73 0.84
CA TRP A 300 4.55 -17.01 -0.59
C TRP A 300 5.93 -17.00 -1.26
N ASN A 301 6.28 -18.11 -1.91
CA ASN A 301 7.47 -18.23 -2.72
C ASN A 301 7.14 -17.91 -4.19
N ASN A 302 7.58 -16.74 -4.67
CA ASN A 302 7.32 -16.30 -6.04
C ASN A 302 7.93 -17.20 -7.12
N LYS A 303 9.06 -17.86 -6.84
CA LYS A 303 9.77 -18.72 -7.81
C LYS A 303 8.99 -20.00 -8.09
N PHE A 304 8.49 -20.63 -7.03
CA PHE A 304 7.78 -21.91 -7.12
C PHE A 304 6.26 -21.76 -7.11
N LYS A 305 5.74 -20.54 -6.89
CA LYS A 305 4.31 -20.24 -6.74
C LYS A 305 3.64 -21.14 -5.70
N LYS A 306 4.28 -21.28 -4.53
CA LYS A 306 3.81 -22.11 -3.41
C LYS A 306 4.08 -21.43 -2.07
N TRP A 307 3.35 -21.84 -1.03
CA TRP A 307 3.52 -21.33 0.33
C TRP A 307 4.51 -22.16 1.13
N THR A 308 5.43 -21.51 1.83
CA THR A 308 6.44 -22.14 2.69
C THR A 308 6.18 -21.85 4.17
N PRO A 309 6.08 -22.86 5.06
CA PRO A 309 5.94 -22.64 6.50
C PRO A 309 7.20 -21.99 7.08
N ILE A 310 7.03 -21.00 7.96
CA ILE A 310 8.16 -20.27 8.56
C ILE A 310 8.20 -20.35 10.09
N LYS A 311 7.05 -20.38 10.77
CA LYS A 311 6.94 -20.42 12.25
C LYS A 311 5.54 -20.82 12.69
N LEU A 312 5.41 -21.26 13.94
CA LEU A 312 4.11 -21.44 14.60
C LEU A 312 3.38 -20.10 14.74
N ALA A 313 2.06 -20.12 14.56
CA ALA A 313 1.20 -18.96 14.75
C ALA A 313 1.05 -18.63 16.25
N GLN A 314 0.82 -17.36 16.56
CA GLN A 314 0.61 -16.88 17.92
C GLN A 314 -0.85 -17.05 18.36
N LYS A 315 -1.08 -16.97 19.68
CA LYS A 315 -2.42 -17.06 20.25
C LYS A 315 -3.26 -15.86 19.80
N GLY A 316 -4.25 -16.11 18.95
CA GLY A 316 -5.14 -15.09 18.37
C GLY A 316 -5.01 -14.93 16.86
N ASP A 317 -3.97 -15.52 16.25
CA ASP A 317 -3.81 -15.54 14.80
C ASP A 317 -4.92 -16.37 14.15
N LYS A 318 -5.54 -15.79 13.11
CA LYS A 318 -6.65 -16.41 12.39
C LYS A 318 -6.14 -17.16 11.17
N ILE A 319 -6.65 -18.38 10.97
CA ILE A 319 -6.40 -19.16 9.75
C ILE A 319 -7.00 -18.40 8.56
N VAL A 320 -6.28 -18.39 7.44
CA VAL A 320 -6.69 -17.76 6.19
C VAL A 320 -8.04 -18.31 5.72
N THR A 321 -8.90 -17.41 5.25
CA THR A 321 -10.24 -17.75 4.75
C THR A 321 -10.26 -17.96 3.24
N LYS A 322 -11.26 -18.68 2.74
CA LYS A 322 -11.45 -18.88 1.29
C LYS A 322 -11.51 -17.57 0.50
N ARG A 323 -12.15 -16.54 1.06
CA ARG A 323 -12.23 -15.20 0.44
C ARG A 323 -10.84 -14.58 0.32
N GLU A 324 -10.01 -14.69 1.35
CA GLU A 324 -8.64 -14.19 1.32
C GLU A 324 -7.79 -14.95 0.29
N LEU A 325 -8.02 -16.26 0.13
CA LEU A 325 -7.35 -17.09 -0.88
C LEU A 325 -7.70 -16.70 -2.32
N SER A 326 -8.95 -16.34 -2.60
CA SER A 326 -9.37 -15.96 -3.97
C SER A 326 -8.64 -14.74 -4.53
N TYR A 327 -8.07 -13.88 -3.68
CA TYR A 327 -7.21 -12.77 -4.13
C TYR A 327 -5.84 -13.23 -4.66
N TYR A 328 -5.43 -14.46 -4.32
CA TYR A 328 -4.15 -15.04 -4.75
C TYR A 328 -4.31 -15.95 -5.97
N GLU A 329 -5.51 -16.49 -6.24
CA GLU A 329 -5.80 -17.35 -7.40
C GLU A 329 -6.03 -16.57 -8.72
N GLN A 330 -6.29 -15.25 -8.67
CA GLN A 330 -6.56 -14.42 -9.86
C GLN A 330 -5.29 -13.87 -10.57
N LYS A 331 -4.11 -14.48 -10.39
CA LYS A 331 -2.84 -14.00 -10.96
C LYS A 331 -2.04 -15.02 -11.75
#